data_AF-A0A1N7JGB8-F1
#
_entry.id   AF-A0A1N7JGB8-F1
#
_cell.length_a   1.000
_cell.length_b   1.000
_cell.length_c   1.000
_cell.angle_alpha   90.00
_cell.angle_beta   90.00
_cell.angle_gamma   90.00
#
_symmetry.space_group_name_H-M   'P 1'
#
loop_
_entity.id
_entity.type
_entity.pdbx_description
1 polymer ?
#
loop_
_entity_poly.entity_id
_entity_poly.type
_entity_poly.pdbx_seq_one_letter_code
_entity_poly.pdbx_strand_id
1 'polypeptide(L)'
;MRSPLIWFGGKGRVAHEIIRRMPDHKVYVEPFGGAAHVLAQKPRVAHEVYNDIDGEVVNFLLVAQAEPERLASACENLPYSRELHQRWKREPKPAGDFERAVRFFT
;
A
#
# COMPACT_ATOMS: atom_id res chain seq x y z
N MET A 1 0.88 6.36 11.41
CA MET A 1 0.23 6.64 10.11
C MET A 1 -0.63 5.44 9.74
N ARG A 2 -1.66 5.55 8.88
CA ARG A 2 -2.41 4.38 8.38
C ARG A 2 -2.18 4.24 6.89
N SER A 3 -2.11 3.01 6.42
CA SER A 3 -2.11 2.74 4.98
C SER A 3 -3.43 3.18 4.34
N PRO A 4 -3.41 3.82 3.17
CA PRO A 4 -4.61 4.27 2.47
C PRO A 4 -5.35 3.12 1.76
N LEU A 5 -4.73 1.94 1.64
CA LEU A 5 -5.31 0.81 0.92
C LEU A 5 -6.36 0.06 1.75
N ILE A 6 -7.44 -0.35 1.08
CA ILE A 6 -8.38 -1.34 1.59
C ILE A 6 -7.91 -2.70 1.11
N TRP A 7 -7.57 -3.60 2.04
CA TRP A 7 -6.99 -4.90 1.72
C TRP A 7 -7.79 -6.03 2.31
N PHE A 8 -7.95 -7.12 1.55
CA PHE A 8 -8.56 -8.33 2.08
C PHE A 8 -7.70 -8.89 3.22
N GLY A 9 -8.32 -9.20 4.36
CA GLY A 9 -7.59 -9.59 5.56
C GLY A 9 -6.79 -8.46 6.22
N GLY A 10 -6.98 -7.21 5.80
CA GLY A 10 -6.25 -6.05 6.30
C GLY A 10 -6.36 -5.87 7.82
N LYS A 11 -5.22 -5.83 8.51
CA LYS A 11 -5.16 -5.72 9.97
C LYS A 11 -5.18 -4.27 10.48
N GLY A 12 -5.55 -3.29 9.65
CA GLY A 12 -5.52 -1.87 9.98
C GLY A 12 -6.22 -1.50 11.28
N ARG A 13 -7.42 -2.07 11.52
CA ARG A 13 -8.23 -1.81 12.73
C ARG A 13 -7.63 -2.41 14.01
N VAL A 14 -6.93 -3.55 13.90
CA VAL A 14 -6.39 -4.30 15.04
C VAL A 14 -4.87 -4.17 15.17
N ALA A 15 -4.23 -3.37 14.31
CA ALA A 15 -2.77 -3.24 14.27
C ALA A 15 -2.18 -2.85 15.62
N HIS A 16 -2.84 -1.94 16.34
CA HIS A 16 -2.41 -1.51 17.67
C HIS A 16 -2.37 -2.67 18.68
N GLU A 17 -3.35 -3.58 18.66
CA GLU A 17 -3.37 -4.76 19.52
C GLU A 17 -2.29 -5.78 19.14
N ILE A 18 -1.95 -5.88 17.85
CA ILE A 18 -0.82 -6.69 17.37
C ILE A 18 0.49 -6.09 17.87
N ILE A 19 0.68 -4.78 17.67
CA ILE A 19 1.91 -4.05 18.05
C ILE A 19 2.16 -4.15 19.55
N ARG A 20 1.13 -4.00 20.39
CA ARG A 20 1.23 -4.15 21.86
C ARG A 20 1.73 -5.50 22.32
N ARG A 21 1.58 -6.55 21.51
CA ARG A 21 2.01 -7.92 21.82
C ARG A 21 3.40 -8.24 21.28
N MET A 22 3.99 -7.34 20.50
CA MET A 22 5.36 -7.52 20.01
C MET A 22 6.35 -7.35 21.17
N PRO A 23 7.34 -8.24 21.32
CA PRO A 23 8.45 -8.00 22.23
C PRO A 23 9.29 -6.82 21.73
N ASP A 24 10.16 -6.30 22.58
CA ASP A 24 11.16 -5.32 22.12
C ASP A 24 12.07 -5.96 21.06
N HIS A 25 12.32 -5.26 19.95
CA HIS A 25 12.99 -5.81 18.79
C HIS A 25 13.72 -4.74 18.00
N LYS A 26 14.81 -5.15 17.32
CA LYS A 26 15.58 -4.30 16.41
C LYS A 26 15.25 -4.56 14.94
N VAL A 27 14.69 -5.73 14.64
CA VAL A 27 14.35 -6.16 13.28
C VAL A 27 12.89 -6.56 13.24
N TYR A 28 12.16 -6.04 12.26
CA TYR A 28 10.79 -6.40 11.96
C TYR A 28 10.69 -6.90 10.52
N VAL A 29 10.03 -8.02 10.31
CA VAL A 29 9.85 -8.64 8.99
C VAL A 29 8.37 -8.92 8.78
N GLU A 30 7.81 -8.45 7.67
CA GLU A 30 6.43 -8.68 7.26
C GLU A 30 6.40 -9.37 5.89
N PRO A 31 6.47 -10.73 5.83
CA PRO A 31 6.58 -11.47 4.57
C PRO A 31 5.32 -11.44 3.69
N PHE A 32 4.16 -11.21 4.31
CA PHE A 32 2.83 -11.12 3.70
C PHE A 32 2.22 -9.76 4.03
N GLY A 33 2.88 -8.71 3.60
CA GLY A 33 2.62 -7.37 4.08
C GLY A 33 1.30 -6.77 3.61
N GLY A 34 0.78 -7.19 2.45
CA GLY A 34 -0.40 -6.61 1.84
C GLY A 34 -0.33 -5.08 1.85
N ALA A 35 -1.38 -4.44 2.37
CA ALA A 35 -1.41 -2.99 2.55
C ALA A 35 -0.47 -2.41 3.64
N ALA A 36 0.47 -3.16 4.22
CA ALA A 36 1.43 -2.70 5.24
C ALA A 36 0.76 -2.07 6.48
N HIS A 37 -0.42 -2.56 6.86
CA HIS A 37 -1.22 -1.95 7.93
C HIS A 37 -0.54 -1.96 9.29
N VAL A 38 0.23 -3.02 9.61
CA VAL A 38 0.95 -3.13 10.88
C VAL A 38 2.24 -2.32 10.81
N LEU A 39 3.06 -2.54 9.77
CA LEU A 39 4.27 -1.76 9.52
C LEU A 39 4.05 -0.24 9.57
N ALA A 40 3.02 0.29 8.90
CA ALA A 40 2.74 1.73 8.86
C ALA A 40 2.32 2.34 10.21
N GLN A 41 1.84 1.50 11.14
CA GLN A 41 1.37 1.91 12.47
C GLN A 41 2.38 1.62 13.59
N LYS A 42 3.33 0.71 13.38
CA LYS A 42 4.35 0.36 14.38
C LYS A 42 5.36 1.50 14.55
N PRO A 43 5.88 1.74 15.76
CA PRO A 43 7.08 2.57 15.94
C PRO A 43 8.26 2.00 15.14
N ARG A 44 9.01 2.86 14.46
CA ARG A 44 10.14 2.44 13.63
C ARG A 44 11.24 1.79 14.47
N VAL A 45 11.84 0.71 13.96
CA VAL A 45 13.02 0.04 14.55
C VAL A 45 14.21 0.11 13.61
N ALA A 46 15.36 -0.47 14.01
CA ALA A 46 16.61 -0.37 13.25
C ALA A 46 16.49 -0.93 11.82
N HIS A 47 15.82 -2.08 11.66
CA HIS A 47 15.61 -2.70 10.34
C HIS A 47 14.17 -3.17 10.17
N GLU A 48 13.55 -2.82 9.05
CA GLU A 48 12.20 -3.21 8.69
C GLU A 48 12.19 -3.77 7.27
N VAL A 49 11.67 -5.00 7.13
CA VAL A 49 11.61 -5.71 5.85
C VAL A 49 10.14 -5.94 5.52
N TYR A 50 9.73 -5.42 4.37
CA TYR A 50 8.41 -5.64 3.79
C TYR A 50 8.53 -6.53 2.56
N ASN A 51 7.62 -7.50 2.44
CA ASN A 51 7.47 -8.30 1.25
C ASN A 51 6.00 -8.62 0.99
N ASP A 52 5.62 -8.74 -0.27
CA ASP A 52 4.38 -9.36 -0.70
C ASP A 52 4.59 -10.03 -2.06
N ILE A 53 3.75 -11.01 -2.39
CA ILE A 53 3.78 -11.66 -3.71
C ILE A 53 3.09 -10.80 -4.78
N ASP A 54 2.17 -9.92 -4.38
CA ASP A 54 1.50 -9.02 -5.31
C ASP A 54 2.40 -7.82 -5.65
N GLY A 55 2.98 -7.85 -6.85
CA GLY A 55 3.85 -6.78 -7.33
C GLY A 55 3.16 -5.41 -7.49
N GLU A 56 1.83 -5.34 -7.58
CA GLU A 56 1.12 -4.06 -7.67
C GLU A 56 1.05 -3.36 -6.31
N VAL A 57 0.87 -4.10 -5.21
CA VAL A 57 0.87 -3.50 -3.87
C VAL A 57 2.26 -3.01 -3.49
N VAL A 58 3.30 -3.77 -3.84
CA VAL A 58 4.70 -3.35 -3.66
C VAL A 58 4.96 -2.05 -4.43
N ASN A 59 4.57 -2.01 -5.72
CA ASN A 59 4.70 -0.83 -6.56
C ASN A 59 3.98 0.39 -5.97
N PHE A 60 2.72 0.22 -5.56
CA PHE A 60 1.94 1.30 -4.96
C PHE A 60 2.62 1.88 -3.71
N LEU A 61 3.10 1.03 -2.81
CA LEU A 61 3.76 1.48 -1.57
C LEU A 61 5.07 2.21 -1.85
N LEU A 62 5.85 1.78 -2.85
CA LEU A 62 7.07 2.48 -3.27
C LEU A 62 6.76 3.86 -3.83
N VAL A 63 5.77 3.97 -4.73
CA VAL A 63 5.35 5.27 -5.30
C VAL A 63 4.77 6.18 -4.21
N ALA A 64 3.94 5.64 -3.32
CA ALA A 64 3.36 6.40 -2.21
C ALA A 64 4.43 6.91 -1.23
N GLN A 65 5.53 6.17 -1.05
CA GLN A 65 6.67 6.62 -0.24
C GLN A 65 7.47 7.72 -0.95
N ALA A 66 7.70 7.59 -2.26
CA ALA A 66 8.53 8.51 -3.03
C ALA A 66 7.84 9.84 -3.35
N GLU A 67 6.56 9.81 -3.73
CA GLU A 67 5.82 10.96 -4.25
C GLU A 67 4.38 11.04 -3.69
N PRO A 68 4.17 11.06 -2.35
CA PRO A 68 2.85 10.90 -1.73
C PRO A 68 1.82 11.95 -2.18
N GLU A 69 2.21 13.22 -2.25
CA GLU A 69 1.31 14.32 -2.61
C GLU A 69 0.88 14.25 -4.07
N ARG A 70 1.82 13.90 -4.96
CA ARG A 70 1.55 13.75 -6.39
C ARG A 70 0.64 12.55 -6.65
N LEU A 71 0.87 11.43 -5.95
CA LEU A 71 0.02 10.25 -6.04
C LEU A 71 -1.40 10.55 -5.52
N ALA A 72 -1.51 11.19 -4.36
CA ALA A 72 -2.80 11.57 -3.79
C ALA A 72 -3.58 12.49 -4.73
N SER A 73 -2.94 13.55 -5.24
CA SER A 73 -3.56 14.48 -6.18
C SER A 73 -4.00 13.78 -7.48
N ALA A 74 -3.19 12.87 -8.02
CA ALA A 74 -3.57 12.10 -9.20
C ALA A 74 -4.79 11.21 -8.94
N CYS A 75 -4.86 10.54 -7.79
CA CYS A 75 -6.00 9.70 -7.41
C CYS A 75 -7.28 10.51 -7.14
N GLU A 76 -7.16 11.66 -6.46
CA GLU A 76 -8.31 12.53 -6.13
C GLU A 76 -8.95 13.20 -7.34
N ASN A 77 -8.15 13.51 -8.37
CA ASN A 77 -8.63 14.13 -9.59
C ASN A 77 -9.30 13.15 -10.57
N LEU A 78 -9.31 11.85 -10.28
CA LEU A 78 -9.97 10.85 -11.13
C LEU A 78 -11.47 10.80 -10.85
N PRO A 79 -12.32 10.78 -11.89
CA PRO A 79 -13.75 10.61 -11.70
C PRO A 79 -14.04 9.19 -11.20
N TYR A 80 -14.97 9.09 -10.25
CA TYR A 80 -15.50 7.79 -9.82
C TYR A 80 -16.39 7.20 -10.94
N SER A 81 -15.76 6.50 -11.89
CA SER A 81 -16.40 6.03 -13.12
C SER A 81 -16.21 4.53 -13.32
N ARG A 82 -17.34 3.81 -13.40
CA ARG A 82 -17.34 2.39 -13.77
C ARG A 82 -16.74 2.17 -15.15
N GLU A 83 -17.00 3.06 -16.10
CA GLU A 83 -16.47 2.96 -17.46
C GLU A 83 -14.94 3.04 -17.45
N LEU A 84 -14.38 4.00 -16.72
CA LEU A 84 -12.93 4.16 -16.57
C LEU A 84 -12.27 2.91 -15.97
N HIS A 85 -12.82 2.42 -14.85
CA HIS A 85 -12.32 1.21 -14.18
C HIS A 85 -12.35 -0.02 -15.11
N GLN A 86 -13.46 -0.21 -15.85
CA GLN A 86 -13.58 -1.33 -16.79
C GLN A 86 -12.63 -1.22 -17.98
N ARG A 87 -12.38 0.00 -18.47
CA ARG A 87 -11.40 0.26 -19.53
C ARG A 87 -10.00 -0.11 -19.07
N TRP A 88 -9.55 0.38 -17.92
CA TRP A 88 -8.21 0.10 -17.40
C TRP A 88 -7.98 -1.36 -17.04
N LYS A 89 -9.02 -2.09 -16.64
CA LYS A 89 -8.95 -3.55 -16.46
C LYS A 89 -8.66 -4.34 -17.73
N ARG A 90 -9.03 -3.81 -18.90
CA ARG A 90 -8.89 -4.47 -20.20
C ARG A 90 -7.62 -4.05 -20.92
N GLU A 91 -7.17 -2.82 -20.69
CA GLU A 91 -5.93 -2.31 -21.24
C GLU A 91 -4.72 -3.03 -20.64
N PRO A 92 -3.62 -3.18 -21.40
CA PRO A 92 -2.34 -3.59 -20.84
C PRO A 92 -1.92 -2.65 -19.70
N LYS A 93 -1.22 -3.18 -18.70
CA LYS A 93 -0.63 -2.36 -17.64
C LYS A 93 0.32 -1.32 -18.28
N PRO A 94 0.27 -0.05 -17.84
CA PRO A 94 1.19 0.96 -18.33
C PRO A 94 2.63 0.60 -17.93
N ALA A 95 3.60 1.05 -18.71
CA ALA A 95 5.01 0.79 -18.44
C ALA A 95 5.54 1.58 -17.22
N GLY A 96 4.89 2.70 -16.88
CA GLY A 96 5.32 3.56 -15.78
C GLY A 96 4.73 3.14 -14.43
N ASP A 97 5.60 3.02 -13.43
CA ASP A 97 5.24 2.63 -12.06
C ASP A 97 4.23 3.59 -11.40
N PHE A 98 4.36 4.89 -11.66
CA PHE A 98 3.42 5.90 -11.16
C PHE A 98 2.01 5.68 -11.70
N GLU A 99 1.86 5.49 -13.01
CA GLU A 99 0.55 5.28 -13.62
C GLU A 99 -0.04 3.93 -13.19
N ARG A 100 0.79 2.89 -13.05
CA ARG A 100 0.37 1.62 -12.46
C ARG A 100 -0.18 1.79 -11.05
N ALA A 101 0.49 2.55 -10.19
CA ALA A 101 0.04 2.82 -8.83
C ALA A 101 -1.30 3.57 -8.80
N VAL A 102 -1.46 4.59 -9.66
CA VAL A 102 -2.73 5.34 -9.77
C VAL A 102 -3.87 4.41 -10.21
N ARG A 103 -3.68 3.63 -11.29
CA ARG A 103 -4.68 2.68 -11.79
C ARG A 103 -4.99 1.56 -10.78
N PHE A 104 -4.01 1.14 -9.99
CA PHE A 104 -4.21 0.13 -8.94
C PHE A 104 -5.11 0.63 -7.80
N PHE A 105 -5.06 1.92 -7.48
CA PHE A 105 -5.85 2.51 -6.41
C PHE A 105 -7.34 2.71 -6.77
N THR A 106 -7.71 2.63 -8.06
CA THR A 106 -9.02 3.03 -8.61
C THR A 106 -9.87 1.88 -9.15
#